data_AF-A0AAD4JB95-F1
#
_entry.id   AF-A0AAD4JB95-F1
#
_cell.length_a   1.000
_cell.length_b   1.000
_cell.length_c   1.000
_cell.angle_alpha   90.00
_cell.angle_beta   90.00
_cell.angle_gamma   90.00
#
_symmetry.space_group_name_H-M   'P 1'
#
loop_
_entity.id
_entity.type
_entity.pdbx_description
1 polymer ?
#
loop_
_entity_poly.entity_id
_entity_poly.type
_entity_poly.pdbx_seq_one_letter_code
_entity_poly.pdbx_strand_id
1 'polypeptide(L)'
;MILSKAAFFHKKYLSMYTYEMPSSIREYVTKNRNCEDIAMSFLVANATGAPPLWVKGNIFEIGSTGISSMGGHNERRSECINQFVAEYRFYLSFSS
;
A
#
# COMPACT_ATOMS: atom_id res chain seq x y z
N MET A 1 4.33 0.81 8.28
CA MET A 1 3.59 0.20 7.16
C MET A 1 3.42 -1.29 7.44
N ILE A 2 2.36 -1.96 6.97
CA ILE A 2 2.15 -3.41 7.18
C ILE A 2 1.95 -4.08 5.82
N LEU A 3 2.64 -5.20 5.58
CA LEU A 3 2.48 -5.98 4.36
C LEU A 3 1.13 -6.70 4.39
N SER A 4 0.29 -6.50 3.37
CA SER A 4 -1.07 -7.06 3.31
C SER A 4 -1.10 -8.60 3.26
N LYS A 5 0.01 -9.23 2.84
CA LYS A 5 0.17 -10.70 2.79
C LYS A 5 -0.03 -11.39 4.15
N ALA A 6 0.28 -10.71 5.24
CA ALA A 6 0.14 -11.24 6.60
C ALA A 6 -0.43 -10.16 7.54
N ALA A 7 -1.65 -9.71 7.24
CA ALA A 7 -2.33 -8.67 8.00
C ALA A 7 -3.82 -8.98 8.19
N PHE A 8 -4.39 -8.47 9.28
CA PHE A 8 -5.82 -8.38 9.49
C PHE A 8 -6.23 -6.91 9.51
N PHE A 9 -7.25 -6.56 8.72
CA PHE A 9 -7.84 -5.23 8.71
C PHE A 9 -9.32 -5.31 8.33
N HIS A 10 -10.08 -4.28 8.68
CA HIS A 10 -11.52 -4.27 8.45
C HIS A 10 -11.85 -4.27 6.95
N LYS A 11 -12.82 -5.09 6.51
CA LYS A 11 -13.21 -5.23 5.08
C LYS A 11 -13.53 -3.92 4.38
N LYS A 12 -14.00 -2.91 5.15
CA LYS A 12 -14.29 -1.56 4.63
C LYS A 12 -13.12 -0.97 3.85
N TYR A 13 -11.88 -1.26 4.26
CA TYR A 13 -10.70 -0.72 3.58
C TYR A 13 -10.48 -1.32 2.19
N LEU A 14 -11.00 -2.52 1.91
CA LEU A 14 -11.04 -3.05 0.55
C LEU A 14 -12.04 -2.28 -0.32
N SER A 15 -13.21 -1.95 0.23
CA SER A 15 -14.20 -1.12 -0.46
C SER A 15 -13.64 0.28 -0.74
N MET A 16 -13.02 0.91 0.26
CA MET A 16 -12.37 2.21 0.11
C MET A 16 -11.23 2.14 -0.92
N TYR A 17 -10.42 1.07 -0.91
CA TYR A 17 -9.39 0.88 -1.94
C TYR A 17 -10.02 0.84 -3.33
N THR A 18 -11.08 0.07 -3.55
CA THR A 18 -11.70 -0.09 -4.87
C THR A 18 -12.41 1.17 -5.36
N TYR A 19 -13.14 1.86 -4.47
CA TYR A 19 -14.11 2.89 -4.87
C TYR A 19 -13.73 4.31 -4.48
N GLU A 20 -12.89 4.50 -3.45
CA GLU A 20 -12.54 5.84 -2.92
C GLU A 20 -11.09 6.21 -3.18
N MET A 21 -10.18 5.24 -3.30
CA MET A 21 -8.79 5.52 -3.64
C MET A 21 -8.70 6.15 -5.04
N PRO A 22 -7.89 7.21 -5.22
CA PRO A 22 -7.56 7.77 -6.52
C PRO A 22 -7.26 6.69 -7.56
N SER A 23 -7.93 6.73 -8.70
CA SER A 23 -7.73 5.72 -9.76
C SER A 23 -6.29 5.72 -10.27
N SER A 24 -5.61 6.88 -10.28
CA SER A 24 -4.18 7.03 -10.60
C SER A 24 -3.29 6.10 -9.78
N ILE A 25 -3.54 6.00 -8.47
CA ILE A 25 -2.80 5.11 -7.57
C ILE A 25 -3.07 3.65 -7.92
N ARG A 26 -4.34 3.28 -8.13
CA ARG A 26 -4.71 1.90 -8.50
C ARG A 26 -4.14 1.47 -9.85
N GLU A 27 -4.15 2.36 -10.82
CA GLU A 27 -3.57 2.16 -12.15
C GLU A 27 -2.05 1.99 -12.05
N TYR A 28 -1.37 2.81 -11.24
CA TYR A 28 0.06 2.68 -10.98
C TYR A 28 0.42 1.33 -10.35
N VAL A 29 -0.31 0.91 -9.30
CA VAL A 29 -0.13 -0.42 -8.66
C VAL A 29 -0.34 -1.54 -9.68
N THR A 30 -1.41 -1.45 -10.49
CA THR A 30 -1.75 -2.45 -11.51
C THR A 30 -0.65 -2.56 -12.57
N LYS A 31 -0.17 -1.43 -13.08
CA LYS A 31 0.88 -1.35 -14.11
C LYS A 31 2.20 -1.92 -13.63
N ASN A 32 2.60 -1.59 -12.39
CA ASN A 32 3.89 -2.01 -11.83
C ASN A 32 3.84 -3.40 -11.18
N ARG A 33 2.63 -3.96 -10.97
CA ARG A 33 2.40 -5.22 -10.25
C ARG A 33 3.17 -5.29 -8.92
N ASN A 34 3.13 -4.18 -8.18
CA ASN A 34 3.83 -4.01 -6.91
C ASN A 34 3.12 -2.90 -6.11
N CYS A 35 3.43 -2.81 -4.82
CA CYS A 35 3.06 -1.70 -3.94
C CYS A 35 1.58 -1.60 -3.55
N GLU A 36 0.80 -2.65 -3.76
CA GLU A 36 -0.57 -2.77 -3.27
C GLU A 36 -0.65 -2.65 -1.73
N ASP A 37 0.34 -3.17 -1.03
CA ASP A 37 0.51 -3.08 0.42
C ASP A 37 0.84 -1.66 0.90
N ILE A 38 1.68 -0.94 0.13
CA ILE A 38 1.99 0.47 0.36
C ILE A 38 0.73 1.31 0.18
N ALA A 39 0.02 1.13 -0.94
CA ALA A 39 -1.22 1.84 -1.24
C ALA A 39 -2.28 1.60 -0.14
N MET A 40 -2.48 0.35 0.28
CA MET A 40 -3.37 0.00 1.38
C MET A 40 -2.97 0.68 2.70
N SER A 41 -1.67 0.76 3.01
CA SER A 41 -1.20 1.42 4.22
C SER A 41 -1.44 2.93 4.20
N PHE A 42 -1.25 3.59 3.05
CA PHE A 42 -1.58 5.02 2.87
C PHE A 42 -3.07 5.27 3.08
N LEU A 43 -3.93 4.45 2.46
CA LEU A 43 -5.38 4.54 2.60
C LEU A 43 -5.84 4.42 4.06
N VAL A 44 -5.38 3.37 4.76
CA VAL A 44 -5.78 3.11 6.15
C VAL A 44 -5.28 4.22 7.07
N ALA A 45 -4.03 4.66 6.91
CA ALA A 45 -3.47 5.75 7.71
C ALA A 45 -4.24 7.06 7.49
N ASN A 46 -4.55 7.40 6.23
CA ASN A 46 -5.33 8.60 5.91
C ASN A 46 -6.75 8.54 6.47
N ALA A 47 -7.40 7.37 6.40
CA ALA A 47 -8.77 7.19 6.87
C ALA A 47 -8.91 7.17 8.41
N THR A 48 -7.82 6.90 9.14
CA THR A 48 -7.86 6.72 10.61
C THR A 48 -7.07 7.76 11.38
N GLY A 49 -6.10 8.43 10.76
CA GLY A 49 -5.12 9.25 11.47
C GLY A 49 -4.22 8.47 12.43
N ALA A 50 -4.24 7.12 12.37
CA ALA A 50 -3.58 6.25 13.32
C ALA A 50 -2.36 5.54 12.70
N PRO A 51 -1.33 5.24 13.50
CA PRO A 51 -0.20 4.44 13.04
C PRO A 51 -0.59 2.97 12.87
N PRO A 52 0.16 2.20 12.07
CA PRO A 52 -0.02 0.75 11.99
C PRO A 52 0.35 0.06 13.30
N LEU A 53 -0.32 -1.05 13.60
CA LEU A 53 0.03 -1.94 14.71
C LEU A 53 0.88 -3.10 14.22
N TRP A 54 2.06 -3.27 14.81
CA TRP A 54 2.93 -4.42 14.56
C TRP A 54 2.75 -5.46 15.67
N VAL A 55 2.59 -6.71 15.28
CA VAL A 55 2.44 -7.84 16.20
C VAL A 55 3.48 -8.89 15.85
N LYS A 56 4.23 -9.34 16.85
CA LYS A 56 5.17 -10.45 16.68
C LYS A 56 4.40 -11.75 16.44
N GLY A 57 4.63 -12.39 15.30
CA GLY A 57 4.05 -13.68 14.95
C GLY A 57 5.08 -14.63 14.36
N ASN A 58 4.81 -15.93 14.42
CA ASN A 58 5.58 -16.95 13.74
C ASN A 58 4.94 -17.20 12.36
N ILE A 59 5.51 -16.61 11.31
CA ILE A 59 5.01 -16.71 9.95
C ILE A 59 5.99 -17.54 9.12
N PHE A 60 5.49 -18.54 8.41
CA PHE A 60 6.26 -19.33 7.47
C PHE A 60 5.78 -19.06 6.04
N GLU A 61 6.66 -18.61 5.16
CA GLU A 61 6.34 -18.39 3.76
C GLU A 61 6.72 -19.60 2.92
N ILE A 62 5.77 -20.12 2.15
CA ILE A 62 6.00 -21.21 1.19
C ILE A 62 6.10 -20.59 -0.21
N GLY A 63 7.18 -20.90 -0.95
CA GLY A 63 7.39 -20.43 -2.33
C GLY A 63 8.02 -19.03 -2.45
N SER A 64 9.22 -18.84 -1.89
CA SER A 64 9.89 -17.53 -1.77
C SER A 64 10.56 -17.00 -3.05
N THR A 65 10.43 -17.68 -4.19
CA THR A 65 10.89 -17.18 -5.50
C THR A 65 9.86 -16.20 -6.08
N GLY A 66 9.69 -15.06 -5.40
CA GLY A 66 8.70 -14.03 -5.73
C GLY A 66 9.34 -12.71 -6.18
N ILE A 67 8.51 -11.68 -6.40
CA ILE A 67 8.94 -10.34 -6.85
C ILE A 67 10.00 -9.71 -5.92
N SER A 68 9.99 -10.09 -4.64
CA SER A 68 10.99 -9.68 -3.64
C SER A 68 12.41 -10.20 -3.91
N SER A 69 12.55 -11.26 -4.69
CA SER A 69 13.85 -11.84 -5.08
C SER A 69 14.41 -11.25 -6.38
N MET A 70 13.66 -10.39 -7.07
CA MET A 70 14.13 -9.70 -8.27
C MET A 70 14.99 -8.48 -7.91
N GLY A 71 16.06 -8.24 -8.68
CA GLY A 71 16.86 -7.02 -8.55
C GLY A 71 16.02 -5.75 -8.76
N GLY A 72 16.30 -4.70 -7.98
CA GLY A 72 15.58 -3.43 -8.08
C GLY A 72 14.27 -3.37 -7.28
N HIS A 73 13.92 -4.40 -6.51
CA HIS A 73 12.62 -4.45 -5.82
C HIS A 73 12.45 -3.34 -4.78
N ASN A 74 13.49 -3.03 -4.01
CA ASN A 74 13.44 -1.99 -2.96
C ASN A 74 13.38 -0.58 -3.56
N GLU A 75 14.08 -0.37 -4.68
CA GLU A 75 14.07 0.87 -5.45
C GLU A 75 12.66 1.14 -5.98
N ARG A 76 12.03 0.15 -6.62
CA ARG A 76 10.62 0.26 -7.07
C ARG A 76 9.65 0.56 -5.93
N ARG A 77 9.84 -0.05 -4.76
CA ARG A 77 9.01 0.25 -3.58
C ARG A 77 9.21 1.68 -3.08
N SER A 78 10.43 2.20 -3.17
CA SER A 78 10.72 3.60 -2.83
C SER A 78 10.07 4.58 -3.81
N GLU A 79 10.07 4.25 -5.11
CA GLU A 79 9.36 5.02 -6.14
C GLU A 79 7.84 5.06 -5.89
N CYS A 80 7.24 3.93 -5.48
CA CYS A 80 5.83 3.89 -5.10
C CYS A 80 5.49 4.87 -3.98
N ILE A 81 6.32 4.95 -2.94
CA ILE A 81 6.12 5.91 -1.83
C ILE A 81 6.14 7.34 -2.37
N ASN A 82 7.12 7.69 -3.20
CA ASN A 82 7.23 9.03 -3.78
C ASN A 82 6.00 9.38 -4.63
N GLN A 83 5.56 8.45 -5.48
CA GLN A 83 4.35 8.64 -6.30
C GLN A 83 3.12 8.86 -5.42
N PHE A 84 2.90 8.03 -4.40
CA PHE A 84 1.70 8.13 -3.57
C PHE A 84 1.70 9.37 -2.68
N VAL A 85 2.86 9.81 -2.19
CA VAL A 85 2.97 11.09 -1.49
C VAL A 85 2.56 12.25 -2.38
N ALA A 86 2.99 12.27 -3.65
CA ALA A 86 2.63 13.32 -4.60
C ALA A 86 1.11 13.36 -4.84
N GLU A 87 0.49 12.20 -5.06
CA GLU A 87 -0.96 12.08 -5.24
C GLU A 87 -1.73 12.55 -4.01
N TYR A 88 -1.46 11.99 -2.82
CA TYR A 88 -2.18 12.34 -1.59
C TYR A 88 -2.00 13.82 -1.20
N ARG A 89 -0.83 14.41 -1.43
CA ARG A 89 -0.62 15.85 -1.22
C ARG A 89 -1.49 16.68 -2.16
N PHE A 90 -1.53 16.32 -3.44
CA PHE A 90 -2.38 17.00 -4.41
C PHE A 90 -3.85 16.94 -4.00
N TYR A 91 -4.38 15.77 -3.66
CA TYR A 91 -5.79 15.61 -3.22
C TYR A 91 -6.13 16.45 -1.99
N LEU A 92 -5.24 16.53 -1.00
CA LEU A 92 -5.46 17.33 0.21
C LEU A 92 -5.46 18.85 -0.08
N SER A 93 -4.67 19.32 -1.05
CA SER A 93 -4.68 20.73 -1.45
C SER A 93 -5.95 21.18 -2.19
N PHE A 94 -6.73 20.25 -2.75
CA PHE A 94 -7.99 20.54 -3.45
C PHE A 94 -9.25 20.22 -2.63
N SER A 95 -9.12 19.57 -1.46
CA SER A 95 -10.23 19.19 -0.59
C SER A 95 -10.46 20.16 0.59
N SER A 96 -9.68 21.25 0.65
CA SER A 96 -9.73 22.33 1.65
C SER A 96 -10.18 23.63 1.01
#